data_AF-A0A847N0B7-F1
#
_entry.id   AF-A0A847N0B7-F1
#
_cell.length_a   1.000
_cell.length_b   1.000
_cell.length_c   1.000
_cell.angle_alpha   90.00
_cell.angle_beta   90.00
_cell.angle_gamma   90.00
#
_symmetry.space_group_name_H-M   'P 1'
#
loop_
_entity.id
_entity.type
_entity.pdbx_description
1 polymer ?
#
loop_
_entity_poly.entity_id
_entity_poly.type
_entity_poly.pdbx_seq_one_letter_code
_entity_poly.pdbx_strand_id
1 'polypeptide(L)'
;WATKEYIILPPISVYKLGQWYFVRDGNHRVSVAKTQGVEFIDAEVVELDSQIPLEAGLTMKQLRKRVIEYERQRFLDQYQPTYLPMDDIVFTSPGSYPEMVNHILVHKYYLNEGKEEELSFQEGATSWLKNVYEPIIEEIRRSKLLSSFPGNTEADLYMWIVRHWDNLKHMSGSEEVSIESATSDYKIRYGKGKWERWLGRVRYFFSKK
;
A
#
# COMPACT_ATOMS: atom_id res chain seq x y z
N TRP A 1 -31.46 40.11 -24.15
CA TRP A 1 -30.16 39.45 -24.40
C TRP A 1 -29.50 39.30 -23.05
N ALA A 2 -29.26 38.06 -22.59
CA ALA A 2 -28.63 37.85 -21.29
C ALA A 2 -27.13 38.11 -21.43
N THR A 3 -26.62 39.14 -20.77
CA THR A 3 -25.19 39.45 -20.68
C THR A 3 -24.52 38.32 -19.90
N LYS A 4 -23.65 37.53 -20.54
CA LYS A 4 -22.78 36.61 -19.81
C LYS A 4 -21.78 37.46 -19.03
N GLU A 5 -22.01 37.59 -17.73
CA GLU A 5 -21.07 38.24 -16.82
C GLU A 5 -19.82 37.36 -16.68
N TYR A 6 -18.66 37.87 -17.10
CA TYR A 6 -17.37 37.19 -16.95
C TYR A 6 -16.89 37.39 -15.52
N ILE A 7 -17.25 36.46 -14.63
CA ILE A 7 -16.74 36.43 -13.27
C ILE A 7 -15.35 35.78 -13.33
N ILE A 8 -14.32 36.52 -12.93
CA ILE A 8 -12.98 35.97 -12.73
C ILE A 8 -13.06 35.03 -11.54
N LEU A 9 -13.01 33.73 -11.81
CA LEU A 9 -12.95 32.70 -10.79
C LEU A 9 -11.49 32.51 -10.36
N PRO A 10 -11.23 32.08 -9.12
CA PRO A 10 -9.89 31.66 -8.73
C PRO A 10 -9.38 30.57 -9.69
N PRO A 11 -8.05 30.44 -9.87
CA PRO A 11 -7.49 29.36 -10.68
C PRO A 11 -7.82 27.99 -10.08
N ILE A 12 -7.87 26.96 -10.92
CA ILE A 12 -7.92 25.57 -10.46
C ILE A 12 -6.52 25.11 -10.03
N SER A 13 -6.41 24.05 -9.23
CA SER A 13 -5.12 23.45 -8.89
C SER A 13 -4.96 22.13 -9.63
N VAL A 14 -3.87 21.96 -10.37
CA VAL A 14 -3.61 20.76 -11.17
C VAL A 14 -2.19 20.22 -10.96
N TYR A 15 -2.06 18.91 -10.99
CA TYR A 15 -0.79 18.24 -11.21
C TYR A 15 -0.57 18.02 -12.71
N LYS A 16 0.61 18.35 -13.21
CA LYS A 16 1.04 18.00 -14.56
C LYS A 16 1.97 16.79 -14.47
N LEU A 17 1.66 15.72 -15.20
CA LEU A 17 2.47 14.51 -15.31
C LEU A 17 2.73 14.24 -16.80
N GLY A 18 3.93 14.58 -17.28
CA GLY A 18 4.24 14.58 -18.71
C GLY A 18 3.33 15.54 -19.48
N GLN A 19 2.50 15.01 -20.39
CA GLN A 19 1.55 15.81 -21.18
C GLN A 19 0.12 15.87 -20.57
N TRP A 20 -0.06 15.31 -19.37
CA TRP A 20 -1.37 15.13 -18.76
C TRP A 20 -1.57 16.03 -17.55
N TYR A 21 -2.79 16.53 -17.38
CA TYR A 21 -3.19 17.37 -16.25
C TYR A 21 -4.23 16.64 -15.40
N PHE A 22 -3.99 16.57 -14.09
CA PHE A 22 -4.87 15.95 -13.10
C PHE A 22 -5.35 17.02 -12.12
N VAL A 23 -6.67 17.17 -12.01
CA VAL A 23 -7.26 18.19 -11.14
C VAL A 23 -7.13 17.79 -9.69
N ARG A 24 -6.33 18.56 -8.93
CA ARG A 24 -6.22 18.44 -7.47
C ARG A 24 -7.39 19.15 -6.79
N ASP A 25 -7.72 20.35 -7.25
CA ASP A 25 -8.87 21.13 -6.79
C ASP A 25 -9.54 21.87 -7.96
N GLY A 26 -10.87 21.99 -7.91
CA GLY A 26 -11.64 22.67 -8.95
C GLY A 26 -12.37 21.76 -9.94
N ASN A 27 -12.57 20.48 -9.63
CA ASN A 27 -13.28 19.51 -10.49
C ASN A 27 -14.65 20.00 -10.98
N HIS A 28 -15.43 20.65 -10.10
CA HIS A 28 -16.72 21.24 -10.49
C HIS A 28 -16.57 22.37 -11.53
N ARG A 29 -15.57 23.25 -11.35
CA ARG A 29 -15.27 24.33 -12.30
C ARG A 29 -14.85 23.78 -13.66
N VAL A 30 -14.04 22.73 -13.69
CA VAL A 30 -13.66 22.02 -14.93
C VAL A 30 -14.88 21.42 -15.63
N SER A 31 -15.78 20.79 -14.89
CA SER A 31 -17.02 20.22 -15.45
C SER A 31 -17.93 21.28 -16.07
N VAL A 32 -18.13 22.41 -15.37
CA VAL A 32 -18.94 23.54 -15.87
C VAL A 32 -18.30 24.17 -17.10
N ALA A 33 -16.99 24.47 -17.05
CA ALA A 33 -16.25 25.05 -18.17
C ALA A 33 -16.35 24.16 -19.43
N LYS A 34 -16.18 22.84 -19.26
CA LYS A 34 -16.33 21.85 -20.33
C LYS A 34 -17.74 21.85 -20.92
N THR A 35 -18.77 21.92 -20.09
CA THR A 35 -20.18 21.96 -20.53
C THR A 35 -20.51 23.26 -21.27
N GLN A 36 -19.88 24.37 -20.88
CA GLN A 36 -20.07 25.67 -21.49
C GLN A 36 -19.22 25.91 -22.75
N GLY A 37 -18.38 24.93 -23.14
CA GLY A 37 -17.49 25.03 -24.30
C GLY A 37 -16.36 26.05 -24.11
N VAL A 38 -15.97 26.32 -22.85
CA VAL A 38 -14.84 27.21 -22.54
C VAL A 38 -13.54 26.52 -22.95
N GLU A 39 -12.74 27.19 -23.77
CA GLU A 39 -11.52 26.63 -24.36
C GLU A 39 -10.35 26.59 -23.36
N PHE A 40 -10.23 27.61 -22.49
CA PHE A 40 -9.14 27.75 -21.53
C PHE A 40 -9.65 28.03 -20.12
N ILE A 41 -8.99 27.47 -19.11
CA ILE A 41 -9.24 27.72 -17.69
C ILE A 41 -7.92 28.02 -16.98
N ASP A 42 -7.90 29.07 -16.16
CA ASP A 42 -6.72 29.43 -15.38
C ASP A 42 -6.40 28.35 -14.34
N ALA A 43 -5.13 27.96 -14.25
CA ALA A 43 -4.68 26.88 -13.37
C ALA A 43 -3.31 27.16 -12.73
N GLU A 44 -3.18 26.81 -11.46
CA GLU A 44 -1.91 26.62 -10.78
C GLU A 44 -1.42 25.19 -11.04
N VAL A 45 -0.24 25.07 -11.65
CA VAL A 45 0.31 23.80 -12.13
C VAL A 45 1.50 23.37 -11.28
N VAL A 46 1.43 22.18 -10.71
CA VAL A 46 2.57 21.49 -10.09
C VAL A 46 3.03 20.36 -11.01
N GLU A 47 4.22 20.48 -11.58
CA GLU A 47 4.78 19.46 -12.46
C GLU A 47 5.44 18.33 -11.65
N LEU A 48 5.10 17.10 -12.04
CA LEU A 48 5.57 15.87 -11.46
C LEU A 48 6.10 14.98 -12.58
N ASP A 49 7.17 14.25 -12.30
CA ASP A 49 7.69 13.24 -13.20
C ASP A 49 7.12 11.86 -12.85
N SER A 50 6.83 11.04 -13.87
CA SER A 50 6.37 9.66 -13.70
C SER A 50 7.06 8.75 -14.70
N GLN A 51 7.59 7.63 -14.19
CA GLN A 51 8.08 6.52 -15.03
C GLN A 51 6.94 5.62 -15.53
N ILE A 52 5.72 5.81 -15.01
CA ILE A 52 4.53 5.09 -15.45
C ILE A 52 3.91 5.86 -16.62
N PRO A 53 3.70 5.22 -17.78
CA PRO A 53 3.07 5.84 -18.92
C PRO A 53 1.60 6.13 -18.61
N LEU A 54 1.21 7.37 -18.90
CA LEU A 54 -0.15 7.87 -18.75
C LEU A 54 -0.75 8.13 -20.13
N GLU A 55 -2.05 7.89 -20.28
CA GLU A 55 -2.78 8.07 -21.53
C GLU A 55 -4.21 8.61 -21.27
N ALA A 56 -4.79 9.27 -22.28
CA ALA A 56 -6.16 9.79 -22.19
C ALA A 56 -7.16 8.67 -21.92
N GLY A 57 -8.11 8.92 -21.02
CA GLY A 57 -9.15 7.94 -20.68
C GLY A 57 -8.68 6.80 -19.77
N LEU A 58 -7.46 6.88 -19.23
CA LEU A 58 -6.96 5.92 -18.26
C LEU A 58 -7.87 5.84 -17.03
N THR A 59 -8.43 4.66 -16.79
CA THR A 59 -9.27 4.44 -15.60
C THR A 59 -8.42 4.27 -14.35
N MET A 60 -8.99 4.58 -13.19
CA MET A 60 -8.34 4.33 -11.90
C MET A 60 -7.93 2.87 -11.70
N LYS A 61 -8.71 1.91 -12.24
CA LYS A 61 -8.39 0.48 -12.18
C LYS A 61 -7.12 0.15 -12.98
N GLN A 62 -7.00 0.69 -14.19
CA GLN A 62 -5.82 0.49 -15.04
C GLN A 62 -4.60 1.19 -14.45
N LEU A 63 -4.76 2.43 -13.95
CA LEU A 63 -3.67 3.15 -13.28
C LEU A 63 -3.13 2.37 -12.07
N ARG A 64 -4.01 1.87 -11.20
CA ARG A 64 -3.60 1.03 -10.05
C ARG A 64 -2.80 -0.19 -10.51
N LYS A 65 -3.28 -0.90 -11.53
CA LYS A 65 -2.57 -2.07 -12.08
C LYS A 65 -1.16 -1.70 -12.56
N ARG A 66 -1.00 -0.57 -13.26
CA ARG A 66 0.31 -0.10 -13.73
C ARG A 66 1.25 0.27 -12.60
N VAL A 67 0.73 0.91 -11.55
CA VAL A 67 1.53 1.26 -10.37
C VAL A 67 2.04 -0.01 -9.68
N ILE A 68 1.17 -1.00 -9.47
CA ILE A 68 1.54 -2.27 -8.85
C ILE A 68 2.60 -3.01 -9.68
N GLU A 69 2.43 -3.07 -10.99
CA GLU A 69 3.39 -3.72 -11.89
C GLU A 69 4.75 -3.01 -11.86
N TYR A 70 4.74 -1.67 -11.92
CA TYR A 70 5.95 -0.87 -11.82
C TYR A 70 6.67 -1.10 -10.49
N GLU A 71 5.96 -1.08 -9.37
CA GLU A 71 6.52 -1.37 -8.04
C GLU A 71 7.12 -2.77 -7.96
N ARG A 72 6.42 -3.77 -8.51
CA ARG A 72 6.92 -5.16 -8.59
C ARG A 72 8.21 -5.22 -9.39
N GLN A 73 8.22 -4.63 -10.59
CA GLN A 73 9.41 -4.65 -11.46
C GLN A 73 10.60 -3.96 -10.79
N ARG A 74 10.37 -2.79 -10.17
CA ARG A 74 11.41 -2.07 -9.42
C ARG A 74 11.99 -2.91 -8.29
N PHE A 75 11.15 -3.64 -7.56
CA PHE A 75 11.61 -4.57 -6.53
C PHE A 75 12.47 -5.70 -7.12
N LEU A 76 12.03 -6.32 -8.21
CA LEU A 76 12.76 -7.40 -8.88
C LEU A 76 14.12 -6.94 -9.42
N ASP A 77 14.15 -5.77 -10.08
CA ASP A 77 15.38 -5.20 -10.65
C ASP A 77 16.39 -4.84 -9.56
N GLN A 78 15.91 -4.21 -8.48
CA GLN A 78 16.77 -3.72 -7.41
C GLN A 78 17.34 -4.85 -6.54
N TYR A 79 16.54 -5.86 -6.21
CA TYR A 79 16.91 -6.87 -5.21
C TYR A 79 17.24 -8.25 -5.80
N GLN A 80 16.85 -8.53 -7.05
CA GLN A 80 17.03 -9.83 -7.71
C GLN A 80 16.73 -11.01 -6.76
N PRO A 81 15.50 -11.06 -6.20
CA PRO A 81 15.19 -11.79 -4.98
C PRO A 81 15.03 -13.31 -5.20
N THR A 82 16.10 -13.98 -5.60
CA THR A 82 16.16 -15.45 -5.81
C THR A 82 15.87 -16.26 -4.54
N TYR A 83 15.88 -15.60 -3.38
CA TYR A 83 15.61 -16.14 -2.04
C TYR A 83 14.18 -15.87 -1.54
N LEU A 84 13.30 -15.25 -2.35
CA LEU A 84 11.88 -15.07 -2.04
C LEU A 84 11.00 -15.75 -3.09
N PRO A 85 9.86 -16.36 -2.70
CA PRO A 85 8.92 -16.96 -3.64
C PRO A 85 8.06 -15.87 -4.31
N MET A 86 8.64 -15.10 -5.23
CA MET A 86 7.98 -13.94 -5.85
C MET A 86 6.79 -14.27 -6.76
N ASP A 87 6.61 -15.54 -7.10
CA ASP A 87 5.42 -16.03 -7.79
C ASP A 87 4.23 -16.20 -6.82
N ASP A 88 4.51 -16.41 -5.53
CA ASP A 88 3.49 -16.50 -4.47
C ASP A 88 3.23 -15.14 -3.81
N ILE A 89 4.25 -14.27 -3.72
CA ILE A 89 4.15 -12.93 -3.13
C ILE A 89 3.67 -11.92 -4.18
N VAL A 90 2.35 -11.91 -4.37
CA VAL A 90 1.64 -11.04 -5.32
C VAL A 90 0.73 -10.08 -4.56
N PHE A 91 0.82 -8.78 -4.82
CA PHE A 91 -0.05 -7.76 -4.22
C PHE A 91 -1.08 -7.23 -5.22
N THR A 92 -2.23 -6.79 -4.72
CA THR A 92 -3.30 -6.18 -5.52
C THR A 92 -3.52 -4.70 -5.21
N SER A 93 -2.74 -4.16 -4.27
CA SER A 93 -2.81 -2.76 -3.84
C SER A 93 -1.50 -2.02 -4.13
N PRO A 94 -1.56 -0.77 -4.64
CA PRO A 94 -0.38 0.09 -4.75
C PRO A 94 0.29 0.33 -3.39
N GLY A 95 1.61 0.52 -3.41
CA GLY A 95 2.45 0.78 -2.25
C GLY A 95 2.91 -0.48 -1.51
N SER A 96 2.40 -1.66 -1.86
CA SER A 96 2.67 -2.88 -1.08
C SER A 96 4.09 -3.42 -1.23
N TYR A 97 4.73 -3.33 -2.41
CA TYR A 97 6.13 -3.77 -2.55
C TYR A 97 7.12 -2.88 -1.79
N PRO A 98 7.04 -1.53 -1.87
CA PRO A 98 7.84 -0.65 -1.01
C PRO A 98 7.62 -0.89 0.49
N GLU A 99 6.37 -1.13 0.91
CA GLU A 99 6.07 -1.43 2.31
C GLU A 99 6.64 -2.79 2.75
N MET A 100 6.58 -3.81 1.90
CA MET A 100 7.23 -5.10 2.15
C MET A 100 8.75 -4.92 2.35
N VAL A 101 9.40 -4.10 1.52
CA VAL A 101 10.81 -3.75 1.71
C VAL A 101 11.03 -3.12 3.09
N ASN A 102 10.16 -2.19 3.49
CA ASN A 102 10.24 -1.59 4.83
C ASN A 102 10.11 -2.64 5.93
N HIS A 103 9.17 -3.60 5.82
CA HIS A 103 9.04 -4.69 6.79
C HIS A 103 10.30 -5.54 6.88
N ILE A 104 10.93 -5.86 5.74
CA ILE A 104 12.20 -6.60 5.70
C ILE A 104 13.32 -5.79 6.36
N LEU A 105 13.44 -4.50 6.04
CA LEU A 105 14.49 -3.62 6.58
C LEU A 105 14.36 -3.43 8.09
N VAL A 106 13.14 -3.24 8.58
CA VAL A 106 12.88 -3.11 10.02
C VAL A 106 13.15 -4.44 10.73
N HIS A 107 12.71 -5.58 10.18
CA HIS A 107 13.06 -6.90 10.73
C HIS A 107 14.59 -7.11 10.79
N LYS A 108 15.28 -6.78 9.69
CA LYS A 108 16.73 -6.82 9.59
C LYS A 108 17.43 -5.93 10.62
N TYR A 109 16.93 -4.71 10.84
CA TYR A 109 17.48 -3.79 11.84
C TYR A 109 17.53 -4.44 13.22
N TYR A 110 16.44 -5.07 13.67
CA TYR A 110 16.40 -5.77 14.96
C TYR A 110 17.30 -7.01 15.00
N LEU A 111 17.39 -7.77 13.91
CA LEU A 111 18.33 -8.90 13.84
C LEU A 111 19.81 -8.49 13.93
N ASN A 112 20.12 -7.23 13.63
CA ASN A 112 21.47 -6.68 13.74
C ASN A 112 21.77 -6.14 15.14
N GLU A 113 20.77 -5.98 16.02
CA GLU A 113 21.03 -5.53 17.39
C GLU A 113 21.95 -6.51 18.13
N GLY A 114 23.05 -5.96 18.68
CA GLY A 114 24.05 -6.75 19.41
C GLY A 114 25.00 -7.57 18.53
N LYS A 115 25.00 -7.38 17.20
CA LYS A 115 25.99 -7.96 16.28
C LYS A 115 27.02 -6.93 15.86
N GLU A 116 28.26 -7.38 15.65
CA GLU A 116 29.35 -6.52 15.14
C GLU A 116 29.25 -6.30 13.63
N GLU A 117 28.69 -7.26 12.89
CA GLU A 117 28.53 -7.20 11.44
C GLU A 117 27.06 -7.06 11.03
N GLU A 118 26.82 -6.16 10.07
CA GLU A 118 25.49 -5.91 9.51
C GLU A 118 25.10 -7.04 8.55
N LEU A 119 23.93 -7.65 8.77
CA LEU A 119 23.36 -8.58 7.81
C LEU A 119 23.13 -7.91 6.45
N SER A 120 23.20 -8.67 5.37
CA SER A 120 22.75 -8.26 4.05
C SER A 120 21.22 -8.15 3.99
N PHE A 121 20.69 -7.45 2.97
CA PHE A 121 19.25 -7.44 2.71
C PHE A 121 18.71 -8.85 2.46
N GLN A 122 19.48 -9.69 1.75
CA GLN A 122 19.11 -11.09 1.47
C GLN A 122 18.94 -11.90 2.75
N GLU A 123 19.86 -11.79 3.71
CA GLU A 123 19.76 -12.49 4.99
C GLU A 123 18.57 -11.99 5.81
N GLY A 124 18.37 -10.67 5.84
CA GLY A 124 17.20 -10.04 6.46
C GLY A 124 15.88 -10.54 5.86
N ALA A 125 15.78 -10.58 4.54
CA ALA A 125 14.61 -11.03 3.80
C ALA A 125 14.33 -12.53 3.99
N THR A 126 15.37 -13.37 3.97
CA THR A 126 15.25 -14.82 4.22
C THR A 126 14.75 -15.09 5.64
N SER A 127 15.30 -14.36 6.62
CA SER A 127 14.83 -14.46 8.01
C SER A 127 13.40 -13.93 8.17
N TRP A 128 13.06 -12.82 7.53
CA TRP A 128 11.70 -12.26 7.54
C TRP A 128 10.69 -13.25 6.94
N LEU A 129 11.02 -13.86 5.79
CA LEU A 129 10.17 -14.84 5.13
C LEU A 129 9.81 -15.98 6.09
N LYS A 130 10.83 -16.60 6.68
CA LYS A 130 10.69 -17.76 7.57
C LYS A 130 10.05 -17.44 8.92
N ASN A 131 10.41 -16.32 9.53
CA ASN A 131 10.07 -16.03 10.93
C ASN A 131 8.85 -15.13 11.10
N VAL A 132 8.44 -14.42 10.04
CA VAL A 132 7.35 -13.43 10.09
C VAL A 132 6.30 -13.73 9.03
N TYR A 133 6.67 -13.77 7.75
CA TYR A 133 5.72 -13.90 6.66
C TYR A 133 5.04 -15.28 6.64
N GLU A 134 5.81 -16.37 6.53
CA GLU A 134 5.29 -17.74 6.48
C GLU A 134 4.38 -18.10 7.67
N PRO A 135 4.75 -17.82 8.94
CA PRO A 135 3.88 -18.13 10.08
C PRO A 135 2.51 -17.43 10.03
N ILE A 136 2.43 -16.22 9.47
CA ILE A 136 1.18 -15.49 9.31
C ILE A 136 0.38 -16.06 8.13
N ILE A 137 1.05 -16.39 7.02
CA ILE A 137 0.42 -16.99 5.84
C ILE A 137 -0.16 -18.38 6.14
N GLU A 138 0.57 -19.23 6.86
CA GLU A 138 0.07 -20.54 7.32
C GLU A 138 -1.21 -20.41 8.14
N GLU A 139 -1.29 -19.38 8.96
CA GLU A 139 -2.45 -19.11 9.78
C GLU A 139 -3.63 -18.55 8.96
N ILE A 140 -3.36 -17.64 8.01
CA ILE A 140 -4.35 -17.18 7.02
C ILE A 140 -4.98 -18.38 6.30
N ARG A 141 -4.14 -19.33 5.86
CA ARG A 141 -4.54 -20.57 5.19
C ARG A 141 -5.36 -21.47 6.11
N ARG A 142 -4.87 -21.77 7.31
CA ARG A 142 -5.56 -22.60 8.32
C ARG A 142 -6.95 -22.08 8.63
N SER A 143 -7.06 -20.77 8.82
CA SER A 143 -8.31 -20.08 9.15
C SER A 143 -9.20 -19.82 7.93
N LYS A 144 -8.77 -20.22 6.71
CA LYS A 144 -9.45 -20.01 5.43
C LYS A 144 -9.89 -18.55 5.23
N LEU A 145 -9.11 -17.59 5.73
CA LEU A 145 -9.51 -16.19 5.76
C LEU A 145 -9.73 -15.63 4.36
N LEU A 146 -8.93 -16.06 3.38
CA LEU A 146 -9.01 -15.62 1.99
C LEU A 146 -10.42 -15.78 1.40
N SER A 147 -11.20 -16.77 1.86
CA SER A 147 -12.60 -16.96 1.43
C SER A 147 -13.51 -15.77 1.74
N SER A 148 -13.16 -14.94 2.72
CA SER A 148 -13.91 -13.74 3.10
C SER A 148 -13.44 -12.46 2.38
N PHE A 149 -12.39 -12.55 1.55
CA PHE A 149 -11.77 -11.40 0.87
C PHE A 149 -11.57 -11.68 -0.63
N PRO A 150 -12.67 -11.73 -1.41
CA PRO A 150 -12.59 -12.03 -2.84
C PRO A 150 -11.79 -10.96 -3.58
N GLY A 151 -10.82 -11.41 -4.39
CA GLY A 151 -9.95 -10.53 -5.18
C GLY A 151 -8.67 -10.08 -4.47
N ASN A 152 -8.47 -10.45 -3.21
CA ASN A 152 -7.21 -10.27 -2.49
C ASN A 152 -6.34 -11.53 -2.55
N THR A 153 -5.04 -11.36 -2.33
CA THR A 153 -4.07 -12.44 -2.15
C THR A 153 -3.74 -12.66 -0.68
N GLU A 154 -3.02 -13.75 -0.38
CA GLU A 154 -2.50 -13.98 0.96
C GLU A 154 -1.52 -12.89 1.39
N ALA A 155 -0.71 -12.37 0.45
CA ALA A 155 0.21 -11.26 0.70
C ALA A 155 -0.54 -9.97 1.05
N ASP A 156 -1.67 -9.67 0.39
CA ASP A 156 -2.51 -8.53 0.77
C ASP A 156 -3.06 -8.68 2.19
N LEU A 157 -3.50 -9.88 2.57
CA LEU A 157 -3.99 -10.15 3.91
C LEU A 157 -2.90 -10.03 4.96
N TYR A 158 -1.68 -10.51 4.66
CA TYR A 158 -0.50 -10.27 5.49
C TYR A 158 -0.30 -8.76 5.72
N MET A 159 -0.30 -7.96 4.65
CA MET A 159 -0.08 -6.52 4.76
C MET A 159 -1.17 -5.83 5.60
N TRP A 160 -2.43 -6.24 5.38
CA TRP A 160 -3.56 -5.71 6.13
C TRP A 160 -3.47 -6.04 7.62
N ILE A 161 -3.10 -7.27 7.97
CA ILE A 161 -2.91 -7.71 9.36
C ILE A 161 -1.83 -6.86 10.03
N VAL A 162 -0.66 -6.73 9.41
CA VAL A 162 0.48 -5.98 9.99
C VAL A 162 0.13 -4.50 10.19
N ARG A 163 -0.50 -3.85 9.20
CA ARG A 163 -0.96 -2.47 9.35
C ARG A 163 -1.98 -2.31 10.47
N HIS A 164 -2.94 -3.23 10.59
CA HIS A 164 -3.96 -3.13 11.64
C HIS A 164 -3.33 -3.21 13.03
N TRP A 165 -2.30 -4.04 13.18
CA TRP A 165 -1.56 -4.17 14.43
C TRP A 165 -0.77 -2.92 14.81
N ASP A 166 -0.06 -2.36 13.84
CA ASP A 166 0.69 -1.13 14.04
C ASP A 166 -0.24 0.00 14.54
N ASN A 167 -1.38 0.16 13.88
CA ASN A 167 -2.43 1.10 14.30
C ASN A 167 -2.95 0.84 15.73
N LEU A 168 -3.22 -0.42 16.09
CA LEU A 168 -3.70 -0.75 17.44
C LEU A 168 -2.68 -0.39 18.53
N LYS A 169 -1.39 -0.56 18.26
CA LYS A 169 -0.33 -0.24 19.23
C LYS A 169 -0.13 1.27 19.39
N HIS A 170 -0.25 2.03 18.29
CA HIS A 170 -0.28 3.49 18.36
C HIS A 170 -1.48 4.03 19.15
N MET A 171 -2.65 3.38 19.05
CA MET A 171 -3.84 3.78 19.82
C MET A 171 -3.78 3.41 21.31
N SER A 172 -2.99 2.40 21.70
CA SER A 172 -2.89 1.95 23.09
C SER A 172 -1.87 2.71 23.96
N GLY A 173 -1.20 3.73 23.41
CA GLY A 173 -0.27 4.59 24.16
C GLY A 173 1.02 3.90 24.63
N SER A 174 1.34 2.72 24.08
CA SER A 174 2.58 1.99 24.36
C SER A 174 3.66 2.42 23.36
N GLU A 175 4.80 2.88 23.86
CA GLU A 175 5.97 3.35 23.08
C GLU A 175 6.54 2.31 22.11
N GLU A 176 7.24 2.87 21.10
CA GLU A 176 8.01 2.28 19.99
C GLU A 176 8.01 0.76 19.87
N VAL A 177 7.36 0.29 18.82
CA VAL A 177 7.22 -1.14 18.55
C VAL A 177 8.18 -1.54 17.45
N SER A 178 9.13 -2.39 17.81
CA SER A 178 9.92 -3.17 16.87
C SER A 178 9.08 -4.23 16.16
N ILE A 179 9.36 -4.54 14.88
CA ILE A 179 8.76 -5.72 14.22
C ILE A 179 9.11 -7.00 14.99
N GLU A 180 10.23 -7.03 15.71
CA GLU A 180 10.57 -8.15 16.59
C GLU A 180 9.66 -8.24 17.82
N SER A 181 9.28 -7.10 18.42
CA SER A 181 8.20 -7.03 19.40
C SER A 181 6.89 -7.46 18.75
N ALA A 182 6.57 -7.06 17.51
CA ALA A 182 5.39 -7.58 16.81
C ALA A 182 5.45 -9.12 16.56
N THR A 183 6.63 -9.69 16.32
CA THR A 183 6.85 -11.12 16.06
C THR A 183 6.83 -11.97 17.33
N SER A 184 7.44 -11.47 18.40
CA SER A 184 7.41 -12.09 19.73
C SER A 184 6.02 -11.95 20.36
N ASP A 185 5.38 -10.80 20.19
CA ASP A 185 4.00 -10.53 20.60
C ASP A 185 2.99 -11.29 19.70
N TYR A 186 3.34 -11.61 18.45
CA TYR A 186 2.66 -12.65 17.66
C TYR A 186 2.73 -13.99 18.35
N LYS A 187 3.90 -14.50 18.67
CA LYS A 187 4.01 -15.78 19.39
C LYS A 187 3.30 -15.76 20.77
N ILE A 188 3.33 -14.63 21.50
CA ILE A 188 2.76 -14.49 22.86
C ILE A 188 1.24 -14.25 22.87
N ARG A 189 0.73 -13.34 22.05
CA ARG A 189 -0.71 -13.03 21.99
C ARG A 189 -1.48 -13.99 21.10
N TYR A 190 -0.81 -14.75 20.23
CA TYR A 190 -1.46 -15.57 19.22
C TYR A 190 -1.10 -17.05 19.32
N GLY A 191 -0.86 -17.53 20.55
CA GLY A 191 -1.12 -18.93 20.88
C GLY A 191 -2.54 -19.33 20.43
N LYS A 192 -2.67 -20.54 19.87
CA LYS A 192 -3.83 -21.05 19.10
C LYS A 192 -5.20 -20.44 19.48
N GLY A 193 -5.57 -20.35 20.76
CA GLY A 193 -6.89 -19.88 21.20
C GLY A 193 -7.13 -18.36 21.22
N LYS A 194 -6.09 -17.51 21.32
CA LYS A 194 -6.27 -16.05 21.30
C LYS A 194 -6.35 -15.50 19.86
N TRP A 195 -5.66 -16.15 18.93
CA TRP A 195 -5.69 -15.82 17.51
C TRP A 195 -7.04 -16.08 16.86
N GLU A 196 -7.65 -17.23 17.12
CA GLU A 196 -9.00 -17.54 16.63
C GLU A 196 -10.04 -16.49 17.05
N ARG A 197 -9.96 -15.98 18.28
CA ARG A 197 -10.89 -14.94 18.79
C ARG A 197 -10.66 -13.58 18.15
N TRP A 198 -9.40 -13.19 17.91
CA TRP A 198 -9.06 -11.94 17.24
C TRP A 198 -9.47 -11.99 15.76
N LEU A 199 -9.19 -13.10 15.06
CA LEU A 199 -9.67 -13.31 13.70
C LEU A 199 -11.18 -13.29 13.59
N GLY A 200 -11.89 -13.82 14.59
CA GLY A 200 -13.35 -13.68 14.66
C GLY A 200 -13.81 -12.22 14.63
N ARG A 201 -13.11 -11.33 15.34
CA ARG A 201 -13.41 -9.89 15.35
C ARG A 201 -13.05 -9.20 14.03
N VAL A 202 -11.89 -9.54 13.48
CA VAL A 202 -11.46 -9.08 12.16
C VAL A 202 -12.51 -9.45 11.12
N ARG A 203 -12.86 -10.75 11.02
CA ARG A 203 -13.87 -11.24 10.09
C ARG A 203 -15.23 -10.58 10.31
N TYR A 204 -15.63 -10.37 11.57
CA TYR A 204 -16.87 -9.66 11.91
C TYR A 204 -16.86 -8.20 11.42
N PHE A 205 -15.77 -7.47 11.65
CA PHE A 205 -15.61 -6.08 11.23
C PHE A 205 -15.75 -5.93 9.70
N PHE A 206 -15.29 -6.91 8.91
CA PHE A 206 -15.44 -6.89 7.45
C PHE A 206 -16.76 -7.48 6.94
N SER A 207 -17.43 -8.34 7.71
CA SER A 207 -18.75 -8.86 7.35
C SER A 207 -19.88 -7.82 7.49
N LYS A 208 -19.64 -6.74 8.26
CA LYS A 208 -20.51 -5.56 8.29
C LYS A 208 -20.00 -4.52 7.29
N LYS A 209 -20.31 -4.74 6.01
CA LYS A 209 -20.27 -3.67 5.00
C LYS A 209 -21.36 -3.89 3.97
#